data_AF-A0AAE1SNG0-F1
#
_entry.id   AF-A0AAE1SNG0-F1
#
_cell.length_a   1.000
_cell.length_b   1.000
_cell.length_c   1.000
_cell.angle_alpha   90.00
_cell.angle_beta   90.00
_cell.angle_gamma   90.00
#
_symmetry.space_group_name_H-M   'P 1'
#
loop_
_entity.id
_entity.type
_entity.pdbx_description
1 polymer ?
#
loop_
_entity_poly.entity_id
_entity_poly.type
_entity_poly.pdbx_seq_one_letter_code
_entity_poly.pdbx_strand_id
1 'polypeptide(L)'
;MREEFNALTKQHTWDLVPKPEGVNVIRCMWIFCHKYIDIGELERYKARLVANDTNHQEGIDCGETFSPVVKPATIHTVLSIAMGKHWHIHQLDVNNVFLHGDLKEIVYMHQPPGFVHPTAPHYVCRLRKSLYGLKQAPRAWYDRFA
;
A
#
# COMPACT_ATOMS: atom_id res chain seq x y z
N MET A 1 10.69 9.07 7.02
CA MET A 1 11.15 7.76 6.48
C MET A 1 11.24 6.71 7.57
N ARG A 2 12.01 6.94 8.65
CA ARG A 2 12.22 5.93 9.70
C ARG A 2 10.93 5.48 10.40
N GLU A 3 10.01 6.40 10.67
CA GLU A 3 8.70 6.08 11.26
C GLU A 3 7.90 5.10 10.36
N GLU A 4 7.78 5.41 9.08
CA GLU A 4 7.12 4.54 8.09
C GLU A 4 7.82 3.18 7.99
N PHE A 5 9.15 3.16 7.88
CA PHE A 5 9.93 1.92 7.84
C PHE A 5 9.69 1.05 9.08
N ASN A 6 9.66 1.66 10.27
CA ASN A 6 9.39 0.96 11.52
C ASN A 6 7.96 0.41 11.55
N ALA A 7 6.97 1.16 11.05
CA ALA A 7 5.60 0.69 10.95
C ALA A 7 5.49 -0.53 10.01
N LEU A 8 6.14 -0.47 8.85
CA LEU A 8 6.20 -1.58 7.88
C LEU A 8 6.86 -2.83 8.47
N THR A 9 7.96 -2.64 9.22
CA THR A 9 8.68 -3.71 9.89
C THR A 9 7.82 -4.33 10.99
N LYS A 10 7.15 -3.50 11.81
CA LYS A 10 6.26 -3.95 12.88
C LYS A 10 5.06 -4.74 12.36
N GLN A 11 4.53 -4.38 11.19
CA GLN A 11 3.46 -5.11 10.52
C GLN A 11 3.95 -6.35 9.77
N HIS A 12 5.26 -6.62 9.81
CA HIS A 12 5.89 -7.75 9.16
C HIS A 12 5.56 -7.80 7.66
N THR A 13 5.66 -6.63 7.01
CA THR A 13 5.28 -6.42 5.61
C THR A 13 6.09 -7.30 4.66
N TRP A 14 7.33 -7.63 4.99
CA TRP A 14 8.19 -8.48 4.19
C TRP A 14 9.16 -9.32 5.03
N ASP A 15 9.68 -10.38 4.41
CA ASP A 15 10.85 -11.12 4.88
C ASP A 15 12.08 -10.75 4.07
N LEU A 16 13.24 -10.68 4.72
CA LEU A 16 14.52 -10.55 4.02
C LEU A 16 15.02 -11.93 3.62
N VAL A 17 15.20 -12.17 2.31
CA VAL A 17 15.61 -13.47 1.76
C VAL A 17 16.72 -13.31 0.71
N PRO A 18 17.56 -14.35 0.48
CA PRO A 18 18.49 -14.35 -0.63
C PRO A 18 17.74 -14.12 -1.94
N LYS A 19 18.32 -13.36 -2.87
CA LYS A 19 17.71 -13.11 -4.18
C LYS A 19 17.55 -14.45 -4.94
N PRO A 20 16.32 -14.88 -5.26
CA PRO A 20 16.13 -16.08 -6.07
C PRO A 20 16.62 -15.87 -7.51
N GLU A 21 17.02 -16.94 -8.18
CA GLU A 21 17.40 -16.87 -9.59
C GLU A 21 16.15 -16.77 -10.49
N GLY A 22 16.26 -15.98 -11.55
CA GLY A 22 15.21 -15.87 -12.58
C GLY A 22 13.92 -15.14 -12.17
N VAL A 23 13.82 -14.59 -10.95
CA VAL A 23 12.62 -13.86 -10.51
C VAL A 23 12.72 -12.37 -10.79
N ASN A 24 11.58 -11.76 -11.12
CA ASN A 24 11.44 -10.32 -11.20
C ASN A 24 11.53 -9.71 -9.79
N VAL A 25 12.32 -8.65 -9.63
CA VAL A 25 12.45 -7.92 -8.37
C VAL A 25 12.07 -6.48 -8.62
N ILE A 26 10.94 -6.06 -8.06
CA ILE A 26 10.46 -4.69 -8.23
C ILE A 26 11.28 -3.69 -7.43
N ARG A 27 11.38 -2.48 -7.96
CA ARG A 27 12.00 -1.37 -7.23
C ARG A 27 10.99 -0.76 -6.27
N CYS A 28 11.47 0.03 -5.34
CA CYS A 28 10.64 0.89 -4.51
C CYS A 28 11.27 2.26 -4.36
N MET A 29 10.45 3.25 -4.02
CA MET A 29 10.89 4.63 -3.82
C MET A 29 10.15 5.28 -2.66
N TRP A 30 10.76 6.31 -2.09
CA TRP A 30 10.14 7.13 -1.06
C TRP A 30 9.39 8.29 -1.69
N ILE A 31 8.10 8.42 -1.38
CA ILE A 31 7.28 9.57 -1.75
C ILE A 31 7.15 10.48 -0.53
N PHE A 32 7.50 11.75 -0.71
CA PHE A 32 7.47 12.76 0.34
C PHE A 32 6.33 13.74 0.12
N CYS A 33 5.63 14.10 1.19
CA CYS A 33 4.50 15.01 1.15
C CYS A 33 4.52 15.90 2.40
N HIS A 34 4.37 17.20 2.19
CA HIS A 34 4.13 18.16 3.27
C HIS A 34 2.64 18.14 3.59
N LYS A 35 2.30 17.93 4.86
CA LYS A 35 0.94 18.09 5.36
C LYS A 35 0.84 19.44 6.05
N TYR A 36 -0.17 20.20 5.66
CA TYR A 36 -0.49 21.49 6.21
C TYR A 36 -1.81 21.39 6.96
N ILE A 37 -1.94 22.14 8.04
CA ILE A 37 -3.23 22.37 8.70
C ILE A 37 -4.05 23.39 7.91
N ASP A 38 -5.35 23.52 8.22
CA ASP A 38 -6.29 24.37 7.47
C ASP A 38 -5.87 25.84 7.39
N ILE A 39 -5.12 26.33 8.38
CA ILE A 39 -4.56 27.69 8.42
C ILE A 39 -3.29 27.86 7.56
N GLY A 40 -2.84 26.81 6.86
CA GLY A 40 -1.70 26.85 5.94
C GLY A 40 -0.32 26.62 6.57
N GLU A 41 -0.24 26.43 7.88
CA GLU A 41 1.02 26.09 8.56
C GLU A 41 1.40 24.62 8.35
N LEU A 42 2.70 24.33 8.38
CA LEU A 42 3.20 22.96 8.22
C LEU A 42 2.86 22.13 9.46
N GLU A 43 2.02 21.11 9.29
CA GLU A 43 1.67 20.14 10.32
C GLU A 43 2.78 19.09 10.49
N ARG A 44 3.18 18.44 9.38
CA ARG A 44 4.15 17.36 9.40
C ARG A 44 4.75 17.04 8.03
N TYR A 45 5.96 16.49 8.05
CA TYR A 45 6.59 15.85 6.90
C TYR A 45 6.19 14.37 6.84
N LYS A 46 5.48 13.98 5.78
CA LYS A 46 5.05 12.60 5.56
C LYS A 46 5.95 11.92 4.53
N ALA A 47 6.40 10.70 4.82
CA ALA A 47 7.11 9.85 3.87
C ALA A 47 6.36 8.53 3.74
N ARG A 48 6.24 8.01 2.52
CA ARG A 48 5.64 6.69 2.23
C ARG A 48 6.57 5.88 1.35
N LEU A 49 6.71 4.59 1.66
CA LEU A 49 7.38 3.67 0.76
C LEU A 49 6.37 3.17 -0.28
N VAL A 50 6.72 3.31 -1.55
CA VAL A 50 5.85 2.92 -2.67
C VAL A 50 6.62 1.94 -3.55
N ALA A 51 5.99 0.80 -3.82
CA ALA A 51 6.43 -0.15 -4.82
C ALA A 51 6.36 0.49 -6.21
N ASN A 52 7.41 0.31 -6.99
CA ASN A 52 7.43 0.72 -8.39
C ASN A 52 7.22 -0.53 -9.25
N ASP A 53 5.99 -0.71 -9.69
CA ASP A 53 5.52 -1.90 -10.39
C ASP A 53 5.50 -1.75 -11.92
N THR A 54 6.24 -0.77 -12.47
CA THR A 54 6.34 -0.54 -13.92
C THR A 54 6.75 -1.78 -14.71
N ASN A 55 7.45 -2.72 -14.05
CA ASN A 55 7.95 -3.94 -14.66
C ASN A 55 7.09 -5.18 -14.34
N HIS A 56 5.95 -5.07 -13.66
CA HIS A 56 5.05 -6.21 -13.43
C HIS A 56 4.29 -6.58 -14.70
N GLN A 57 4.39 -7.85 -15.08
CA GLN A 57 3.60 -8.46 -16.15
C GLN A 57 2.33 -9.13 -15.60
N GLU A 58 1.17 -8.77 -16.16
CA GLU A 58 -0.10 -9.43 -15.84
C GLU A 58 -0.05 -10.91 -16.25
N GLY A 59 -0.57 -11.78 -15.37
CA GLY A 59 -0.52 -13.23 -15.54
C GLY A 59 0.78 -13.90 -15.08
N ILE A 60 1.84 -13.13 -14.78
CA ILE A 60 3.12 -13.64 -14.26
C ILE A 60 3.40 -13.09 -12.86
N ASP A 61 3.45 -11.76 -12.73
CA ASP A 61 3.79 -11.08 -11.47
C ASP A 61 2.55 -10.55 -10.73
N CYS A 62 1.45 -10.33 -11.46
CA CYS A 62 0.16 -9.96 -10.90
C CYS A 62 -0.97 -10.72 -11.58
N GLY A 63 -1.83 -11.38 -10.80
CA GLY A 63 -3.03 -12.06 -11.28
C GLY A 63 -4.18 -11.08 -11.52
N GLU A 64 -5.24 -11.20 -10.72
CA GLU A 64 -6.41 -10.33 -10.83
C GLU A 64 -6.17 -9.00 -10.09
N THR A 65 -6.16 -7.89 -10.84
CA THR A 65 -5.88 -6.54 -10.31
C THR A 65 -7.14 -5.71 -10.10
N PHE A 66 -8.25 -6.10 -10.73
CA PHE A 66 -9.51 -5.38 -10.64
C PHE A 66 -10.08 -5.46 -9.22
N SER A 67 -10.38 -4.31 -8.64
CA SER A 67 -11.08 -4.18 -7.36
C SER A 67 -12.33 -3.35 -7.60
N PRO A 68 -13.52 -3.81 -7.17
CA PRO A 68 -14.76 -3.07 -7.38
C PRO A 68 -14.74 -1.79 -6.55
N VAL A 69 -15.00 -0.66 -7.22
CA VAL A 69 -15.09 0.67 -6.59
C VAL A 69 -16.53 1.15 -6.66
N VAL A 70 -17.04 1.66 -5.54
CA VAL A 70 -18.38 2.23 -5.50
C VAL A 70 -18.47 3.48 -6.38
N LYS A 71 -19.55 3.61 -7.16
CA LYS A 71 -19.73 4.77 -8.03
C LYS A 71 -20.09 6.01 -7.21
N PRO A 72 -19.59 7.21 -7.56
CA PRO A 72 -19.97 8.45 -6.88
C PRO A 72 -21.49 8.66 -6.81
N ALA A 73 -22.23 8.32 -7.87
CA ALA A 73 -23.69 8.41 -7.90
C ALA A 73 -24.36 7.58 -6.78
N THR A 74 -23.83 6.41 -6.48
CA THR A 74 -24.32 5.56 -5.37
C THR A 74 -24.05 6.22 -4.03
N ILE A 75 -22.84 6.79 -3.83
CA ILE A 75 -22.49 7.54 -2.61
C ILE A 75 -23.47 8.70 -2.41
N HIS A 76 -23.67 9.52 -3.44
CA HIS A 76 -24.60 10.65 -3.39
C HIS A 76 -26.02 10.21 -3.06
N THR A 77 -26.50 9.13 -3.68
CA THR A 77 -27.85 8.60 -3.41
C THR A 77 -28.02 8.21 -1.95
N VAL A 78 -27.06 7.46 -1.39
CA VAL A 78 -27.10 7.04 0.03
C VAL A 78 -27.05 8.26 0.96
N LEU A 79 -26.19 9.24 0.68
CA LEU A 79 -26.11 10.47 1.46
C LEU A 79 -27.41 11.28 1.40
N SER A 80 -28.02 11.43 0.22
CA SER A 80 -29.30 12.14 0.07
C SER A 80 -30.42 11.47 0.85
N ILE A 81 -30.47 10.14 0.87
CA ILE A 81 -31.46 9.38 1.67
C ILE A 81 -31.21 9.60 3.16
N ALA A 82 -29.95 9.45 3.61
CA ALA A 82 -29.59 9.65 5.02
C ALA A 82 -29.94 11.05 5.51
N MET A 83 -29.66 12.08 4.71
CA MET A 83 -30.06 13.46 5.00
C MET A 83 -31.59 13.61 5.07
N GLY A 84 -32.32 13.08 4.08
CA GLY A 84 -33.78 13.16 4.04
C GLY A 84 -34.49 12.37 5.16
N LYS A 85 -33.81 11.41 5.77
CA LYS A 85 -34.30 10.60 6.90
C LYS A 85 -33.71 11.00 8.25
N HIS A 86 -32.88 12.06 8.30
CA HIS A 86 -32.15 12.48 9.50
C HIS A 86 -31.32 11.36 10.15
N TRP A 87 -30.71 10.50 9.33
CA TRP A 87 -29.82 9.44 9.80
C TRP A 87 -28.44 9.99 10.15
N HIS A 88 -27.86 9.48 11.24
CA HIS A 88 -26.47 9.74 11.58
C HIS A 88 -25.55 8.98 10.62
N ILE A 89 -24.53 9.69 10.12
CA ILE A 89 -23.48 9.13 9.26
C ILE A 89 -22.18 9.15 10.04
N HIS A 90 -21.48 8.02 10.07
CA HIS A 90 -20.14 7.91 10.64
C HIS A 90 -19.14 7.64 9.51
N GLN A 91 -18.06 8.40 9.49
CA GLN A 91 -16.96 8.20 8.54
C GLN A 91 -15.79 7.53 9.26
N LEU A 92 -15.25 6.48 8.64
CA LEU A 92 -14.04 5.79 9.09
C LEU A 92 -12.97 6.00 8.02
N ASP A 93 -11.88 6.68 8.39
CA ASP A 93 -10.66 6.72 7.58
C ASP A 93 -9.65 5.72 8.15
N VAL A 94 -9.34 4.68 7.40
CA VAL A 94 -8.41 3.64 7.83
C VAL A 94 -7.00 4.03 7.40
N ASN A 95 -6.11 4.21 8.37
CA ASN A 95 -4.70 4.42 8.06
C ASN A 95 -4.06 3.13 7.53
N ASN A 96 -3.21 3.26 6.51
CA ASN A 96 -2.40 2.17 5.97
C ASN A 96 -3.18 0.95 5.44
N VAL A 97 -4.37 1.22 4.87
CA VAL A 97 -5.26 0.26 4.20
C VAL A 97 -4.50 -0.88 3.49
N PHE A 98 -3.62 -0.54 2.54
CA PHE A 98 -2.95 -1.56 1.73
C PHE A 98 -1.99 -2.45 2.51
N LEU A 99 -1.48 -2.06 3.68
CA LEU A 99 -0.60 -2.92 4.48
C LEU A 99 -1.36 -4.06 5.17
N HIS A 100 -2.69 -4.02 5.16
CA HIS A 100 -3.50 -5.09 5.70
C HIS A 100 -3.87 -6.14 4.65
N GLY A 101 -3.83 -5.84 3.35
CA GLY A 101 -4.12 -6.84 2.31
C GLY A 101 -3.06 -7.96 2.29
N ASP A 102 -3.51 -9.22 2.22
CA ASP A 102 -2.62 -10.36 2.00
C ASP A 102 -2.37 -10.54 0.50
N LEU A 103 -1.11 -10.74 0.11
CA LEU A 103 -0.76 -11.02 -1.28
C LEU A 103 -0.94 -12.52 -1.57
N LYS A 104 -1.65 -12.84 -2.66
CA LYS A 104 -1.77 -14.21 -3.17
C LYS A 104 -0.51 -14.61 -3.95
N GLU A 105 0.03 -13.67 -4.71
CA GLU A 105 1.25 -13.84 -5.50
C GLU A 105 2.50 -13.55 -4.68
N ILE A 106 3.61 -14.19 -5.07
CA ILE A 106 4.92 -13.92 -4.47
C ILE A 106 5.53 -12.71 -5.17
N VAL A 107 5.65 -11.59 -4.44
CA VAL A 107 6.29 -10.39 -4.94
C VAL A 107 7.63 -10.17 -4.24
N TYR A 108 8.69 -10.02 -5.02
CA TYR A 108 10.01 -9.65 -4.52
C TYR A 108 10.30 -8.19 -4.80
N MET A 109 10.77 -7.47 -3.80
CA MET A 109 11.09 -6.05 -3.86
C MET A 109 12.52 -5.80 -3.42
N HIS A 110 13.20 -4.86 -4.06
CA HIS A 110 14.48 -4.36 -3.57
C HIS A 110 14.32 -3.75 -2.17
N GLN A 111 15.37 -3.85 -1.37
CA GLN A 111 15.39 -3.23 -0.05
C GLN A 111 15.16 -1.72 -0.16
N PRO A 112 14.41 -1.10 0.79
CA PRO A 112 14.12 0.32 0.73
C PRO A 112 15.39 1.18 0.69
N PRO A 113 15.48 2.19 -0.18
CA PRO A 113 16.63 3.09 -0.21
C PRO A 113 16.87 3.73 1.17
N GLY A 114 18.11 3.69 1.64
CA GLY A 114 18.50 4.18 2.97
C GLY A 114 18.26 3.21 4.14
N PHE A 115 17.71 2.01 3.88
CA PHE A 115 17.47 0.97 4.90
C PHE A 115 17.94 -0.41 4.44
N VAL A 116 19.04 -0.45 3.67
CA VAL A 116 19.67 -1.71 3.22
C VAL A 116 20.36 -2.39 4.40
N HIS A 117 20.16 -3.70 4.53
CA HIS A 117 20.74 -4.50 5.60
C HIS A 117 22.27 -4.58 5.46
N PRO A 118 23.05 -4.23 6.50
CA PRO A 118 24.50 -4.08 6.39
C PRO A 118 25.24 -5.39 6.06
N THR A 119 24.78 -6.52 6.62
CA THR A 119 25.38 -7.84 6.38
C THR A 119 24.76 -8.60 5.20
N ALA A 120 23.66 -8.09 4.64
CA ALA A 120 22.91 -8.76 3.58
C ALA A 120 22.47 -7.76 2.49
N PRO A 121 23.43 -7.02 1.87
CA PRO A 121 23.10 -5.95 0.93
C PRO A 121 22.45 -6.45 -0.37
N HIS A 122 22.72 -7.69 -0.75
CA HIS A 122 22.19 -8.31 -1.98
C HIS A 122 20.86 -9.06 -1.77
N TYR A 123 20.35 -9.12 -0.54
CA TYR A 123 19.09 -9.77 -0.24
C TYR A 123 17.92 -8.90 -0.72
N VAL A 124 16.77 -9.52 -0.90
CA VAL A 124 15.53 -8.88 -1.36
C VAL A 124 14.43 -9.06 -0.32
N CYS A 125 13.47 -8.14 -0.35
CA CYS A 125 12.27 -8.20 0.47
C CYS A 125 11.22 -9.06 -0.24
N ARG A 126 10.91 -10.24 0.30
CA ARG A 126 9.72 -11.00 -0.11
C ARG A 126 8.50 -10.42 0.60
N LEU A 127 7.61 -9.79 -0.15
CA LEU A 127 6.42 -9.14 0.43
C LEU A 127 5.45 -10.20 0.96
N ARG A 128 4.97 -10.00 2.19
CA ARG A 128 3.85 -10.75 2.80
C ARG A 128 2.54 -9.99 2.72
N LYS A 129 2.62 -8.66 2.77
CA LYS A 129 1.48 -7.76 2.70
C LYS A 129 1.56 -6.89 1.46
N SER A 130 0.42 -6.43 0.98
CA SER A 130 0.41 -5.46 -0.12
C SER A 130 1.04 -4.13 0.31
N LEU A 131 1.65 -3.44 -0.66
CA LEU A 131 2.26 -2.13 -0.51
C LEU A 131 1.57 -1.14 -1.45
N TYR A 132 1.67 0.15 -1.13
CA TYR A 132 1.30 1.21 -2.07
C TYR A 132 2.06 1.03 -3.38
N GLY A 133 1.39 1.28 -4.51
CA GLY A 133 2.02 1.19 -5.84
C GLY A 133 2.10 -0.22 -6.42
N LEU A 134 1.57 -1.25 -5.74
CA LEU A 134 1.30 -2.53 -6.39
C LEU A 134 -0.05 -2.49 -7.12
N LYS A 135 -0.08 -2.86 -8.39
CA LYS A 135 -1.30 -3.12 -9.19
C LYS A 135 -2.38 -3.90 -8.44
N GLN A 136 -2.01 -4.95 -7.70
CA GLN A 136 -2.96 -5.82 -6.98
C GLN A 136 -3.32 -5.36 -5.57
N ALA A 137 -2.71 -4.29 -5.04
CA ALA A 137 -2.99 -3.83 -3.67
C ALA A 137 -4.46 -3.48 -3.40
N PRO A 138 -5.20 -2.81 -4.32
CA PRO A 138 -6.63 -2.55 -4.13
C PRO A 138 -7.47 -3.83 -4.05
N ARG A 139 -7.09 -4.88 -4.79
CA ARG A 139 -7.79 -6.16 -4.75
C ARG A 139 -7.45 -6.96 -3.49
N ALA A 140 -6.19 -6.98 -3.08
CA ALA A 140 -5.76 -7.59 -1.83
C ALA A 140 -6.47 -6.99 -0.60
N TRP A 141 -6.78 -5.69 -0.63
CA TRP A 141 -7.62 -5.06 0.38
C TRP A 141 -9.07 -5.55 0.32
N TYR A 142 -9.68 -5.52 -0.87
CA TYR A 142 -11.07 -5.94 -1.07
C TYR A 142 -11.29 -7.38 -0.61
N ASP A 143 -10.45 -8.31 -1.05
CA ASP A 143 -10.56 -9.74 -0.69
C ASP A 143 -10.49 -10.00 0.81
N ARG A 144 -9.90 -9.09 1.60
CA ARG A 144 -9.75 -9.25 3.05
C ARG A 144 -10.88 -8.61 3.86
N PHE A 145 -11.47 -7.52 3.37
CA PHE A 145 -12.36 -6.67 4.16
C PHE A 145 -13.73 -6.40 3.54
N ALA A 146 -13.98 -6.82 2.30
CA ALA A 146 -15.29 -6.77 1.67
C ALA A 146 -16.04 -8.11 1.81
#